data_AF-T1JEI8-F1
#
_entry.id   AF-T1JEI8-F1
#
_cell.length_a   1.000
_cell.length_b   1.000
_cell.length_c   1.000
_cell.angle_alpha   90.00
_cell.angle_beta   90.00
_cell.angle_gamma   90.00
#
_symmetry.space_group_name_H-M   'P 1'
#
loop_
_entity.id
_entity.type
_entity.pdbx_description
1 polymer ?
#
loop_
_entity_poly.entity_id
_entity_poly.type
_entity_poly.pdbx_seq_one_letter_code
_entity_poly.pdbx_strand_id
1 'polypeptide(L)'
;FWPIKTLCLFSRRREASLSALRKTYDKSFALGHRLDIVFHMIRIGLFYMDHDLITKNIEKAKSLIEEGGDWDRRNRLKVYQGVYCLAVRDFKGAANFFLDTVSTFTSYELMEYKTFVTYTVFVSMIALPRIDLRTKVIKGSEILEVLHNTPDVREYLFSLYN
;
A
#
# COMPACT_ATOMS: atom_id res chain seq x y z
N PHE A 1 -10.78 2.67 16.96
CA PHE A 1 -9.90 2.71 18.16
C PHE A 1 -8.65 1.84 17.94
N TRP A 2 -7.76 2.29 17.07
CA TRP A 2 -6.31 2.03 17.14
C TRP A 2 -5.74 3.34 16.63
N PRO A 3 -4.96 4.15 17.40
CA PRO A 3 -3.52 3.89 17.54
C PRO A 3 -2.79 4.77 18.60
N ILE A 4 -2.79 4.45 19.91
CA ILE A 4 -2.05 5.31 20.90
C ILE A 4 -0.92 4.57 21.61
N LYS A 5 -1.08 3.27 21.92
CA LYS A 5 -0.01 2.52 22.62
C LYS A 5 1.17 2.12 21.74
N THR A 6 0.94 1.76 20.47
CA THR A 6 2.03 1.44 19.52
C THR A 6 2.70 2.70 18.94
N LEU A 7 1.98 3.83 18.89
CA LEU A 7 2.47 5.12 18.38
C LEU A 7 3.57 5.71 19.29
N CYS A 8 3.44 5.55 20.61
CA CYS A 8 4.36 6.11 21.60
C CYS A 8 5.69 5.32 21.71
N LEU A 9 5.69 4.02 21.37
CA LEU A 9 6.91 3.19 21.30
C LEU A 9 7.75 3.45 20.05
N PHE A 10 7.11 3.75 18.91
CA PHE A 10 7.80 4.05 17.66
C PHE A 10 8.36 5.47 17.59
N SER A 11 7.66 6.46 18.15
CA SER A 11 8.05 7.89 18.09
C SER A 11 9.36 8.20 18.83
N ARG A 12 9.68 7.48 19.92
CA ARG A 12 10.83 7.80 20.78
C ARG A 12 12.10 6.99 20.49
N ARG A 13 12.04 6.03 19.56
CA ARG A 13 13.07 4.99 19.37
C ARG A 13 13.27 4.56 17.91
N ARG A 14 13.16 5.49 16.95
CA ARG A 14 13.41 5.22 15.52
C ARG A 14 14.67 4.38 15.29
N GLU A 15 15.79 4.81 15.85
CA GLU A 15 17.09 4.13 15.69
C GLU A 15 17.18 2.80 16.42
N ALA A 16 16.57 2.69 17.61
CA ALA A 16 16.54 1.44 18.36
C ALA A 16 15.67 0.38 17.65
N SER A 17 14.55 0.78 17.06
CA SER A 17 13.69 -0.10 16.26
C SER A 17 14.39 -0.54 14.96
N LEU A 18 15.05 0.39 14.25
CA LEU A 18 15.79 0.05 13.03
C LEU A 18 16.99 -0.86 13.31
N SER A 19 17.73 -0.62 14.41
CA SER A 19 18.86 -1.48 14.80
C SER A 19 18.40 -2.86 15.28
N ALA A 20 17.28 -2.95 16.00
CA ALA A 20 16.68 -4.23 16.36
C ALA A 20 16.24 -5.02 15.12
N LEU A 21 15.55 -4.38 14.18
CA LEU A 21 15.11 -5.01 12.93
C LEU A 21 16.29 -5.48 12.07
N ARG A 22 17.39 -4.71 12.01
CA ARG A 22 18.63 -5.14 11.34
C ARG A 22 19.24 -6.39 11.99
N LYS A 23 19.35 -6.40 13.32
CA LYS A 23 19.85 -7.58 14.07
C LYS A 23 18.98 -8.81 13.84
N THR A 24 17.66 -8.63 13.77
CA THR A 24 16.73 -9.75 13.50
C THR A 24 16.83 -10.20 12.04
N TYR A 25 17.04 -9.29 11.10
CA TYR A 25 17.26 -9.61 9.69
C TYR A 25 18.50 -10.51 9.52
N ASP A 26 19.62 -10.16 10.16
CA ASP A 26 20.87 -10.92 10.07
C ASP A 26 20.73 -12.33 10.68
N LYS A 27 19.89 -12.48 11.71
CA LYS A 27 19.61 -13.78 12.35
C LYS A 27 18.55 -14.61 11.62
N SER A 28 17.80 -14.01 10.70
CA SER A 28 16.71 -14.70 10.01
C SER A 28 17.26 -15.48 8.83
N PHE A 29 17.00 -16.78 8.79
CA PHE A 29 17.42 -17.67 7.69
C PHE A 29 16.34 -17.84 6.62
N ALA A 30 15.06 -17.72 6.97
CA ALA A 30 13.96 -17.87 6.02
C ALA A 30 13.68 -16.57 5.24
N LEU A 31 13.57 -16.68 3.92
CA LEU A 31 13.27 -15.55 3.01
C LEU A 31 11.95 -14.85 3.38
N GLY A 32 10.90 -15.62 3.71
CA GLY A 32 9.61 -15.06 4.12
C GLY A 32 9.73 -14.14 5.34
N HIS A 33 10.45 -14.56 6.38
CA HIS A 33 10.67 -13.74 7.57
C HIS A 33 11.52 -12.50 7.29
N ARG A 34 12.54 -12.59 6.43
CA ARG A 34 13.32 -11.43 5.99
C ARG A 34 12.43 -10.40 5.30
N LEU A 35 11.53 -10.86 4.43
CA LEU A 35 10.61 -10.02 3.68
C LEU A 35 9.59 -9.34 4.62
N ASP A 36 9.06 -10.08 5.58
CA ASP A 36 8.15 -9.53 6.61
C ASP A 36 8.87 -8.45 7.44
N ILE A 37 10.14 -8.64 7.81
CA ILE A 37 10.96 -7.63 8.50
C ILE A 37 11.16 -6.37 7.63
N VAL A 38 11.42 -6.54 6.33
CA VAL A 38 11.57 -5.43 5.40
C VAL A 38 10.27 -4.63 5.28
N PHE A 39 9.10 -5.27 5.26
CA PHE A 39 7.82 -4.56 5.31
C PHE A 39 7.65 -3.71 6.58
N HIS A 40 8.11 -4.21 7.73
CA HIS A 40 8.11 -3.40 8.96
C HIS A 40 9.02 -2.18 8.83
N MET A 41 10.19 -2.30 8.19
CA MET A 41 11.07 -1.16 7.93
C MET A 41 10.42 -0.13 6.99
N ILE A 42 9.69 -0.58 5.96
CA ILE A 42 8.95 0.30 5.04
C ILE A 42 7.85 1.07 5.79
N ARG A 43 7.10 0.42 6.69
CA ARG A 43 6.08 1.09 7.50
C ARG A 43 6.64 2.19 8.39
N ILE A 44 7.80 1.94 9.00
CA ILE A 44 8.52 2.95 9.78
C ILE A 44 8.93 4.11 8.87
N GLY A 45 9.47 3.79 7.69
CA GLY A 45 9.81 4.80 6.68
C GLY A 45 8.62 5.68 6.30
N LEU A 46 7.46 5.07 6.01
CA LEU A 46 6.22 5.78 5.70
C LEU A 46 5.73 6.65 6.86
N PHE A 47 5.85 6.18 8.11
CA PHE A 47 5.46 6.96 9.28
C PHE A 47 6.32 8.22 9.47
N TYR A 48 7.63 8.12 9.22
CA TYR A 48 8.56 9.25 9.30
C TYR A 48 8.70 10.03 7.98
N MET A 49 8.00 9.61 6.92
CA MET A 49 8.11 10.15 5.56
C MET A 49 9.56 10.25 5.05
N ASP A 50 10.40 9.26 5.41
CA ASP A 50 11.79 9.19 4.95
C ASP A 50 11.88 8.46 3.60
N HIS A 51 11.97 9.22 2.53
CA HIS A 51 12.00 8.72 1.15
C HIS A 51 13.22 7.81 0.87
N ASP A 52 14.39 8.11 1.43
CA ASP A 52 15.60 7.32 1.21
C ASP A 52 15.50 5.96 1.87
N LEU A 53 14.91 5.91 3.07
CA LEU A 53 14.70 4.65 3.78
C LEU A 53 13.65 3.79 3.06
N ILE A 54 12.58 4.40 2.53
CA ILE A 54 11.51 3.67 1.85
C ILE A 54 12.03 3.06 0.54
N THR A 55 12.69 3.86 -0.30
CA THR A 55 13.19 3.40 -1.61
C THR A 55 14.17 2.24 -1.49
N LYS A 56 15.16 2.35 -0.59
CA LYS A 56 16.13 1.27 -0.32
C LYS A 56 15.46 -0.01 0.14
N ASN A 57 14.44 0.08 1.00
CA ASN A 57 13.75 -1.11 1.50
C ASN A 57 12.78 -1.70 0.47
N ILE A 58 12.16 -0.87 -0.38
CA ILE A 58 11.34 -1.35 -1.51
C ILE A 58 12.22 -2.12 -2.51
N GLU A 59 13.41 -1.62 -2.82
CA GLU A 59 14.34 -2.30 -3.73
C GLU A 59 14.82 -3.64 -3.16
N LYS A 60 15.18 -3.67 -1.87
CA LYS A 60 15.47 -4.94 -1.17
C LYS A 60 14.28 -5.90 -1.16
N ALA A 61 13.07 -5.41 -0.97
CA ALA A 61 11.88 -6.25 -1.02
C ALA A 61 11.66 -6.81 -2.43
N LYS A 62 11.94 -6.04 -3.50
CA LYS A 62 11.87 -6.53 -4.88
C LYS A 62 12.88 -7.66 -5.12
N SER A 63 14.15 -7.48 -4.73
CA SER A 63 15.17 -8.53 -4.93
C SER A 63 14.81 -9.82 -4.18
N LEU A 64 14.35 -9.71 -2.93
CA LEU A 64 13.90 -10.87 -2.14
C LEU A 64 12.67 -11.58 -2.75
N ILE A 65 11.82 -10.87 -3.50
CA ILE A 65 10.69 -11.46 -4.20
C ILE A 65 11.12 -12.18 -5.48
N GLU A 66 12.14 -11.67 -6.18
CA GLU A 66 12.72 -12.32 -7.36
C GLU A 66 13.46 -13.61 -6.99
N GLU A 67 14.11 -13.64 -5.83
CA GLU A 67 14.81 -14.83 -5.31
C GLU A 67 13.88 -16.00 -4.95
N GLY A 68 12.59 -15.75 -4.69
CA GLY A 68 11.64 -16.82 -4.33
C GLY A 68 10.47 -16.35 -3.46
N GLY A 69 9.93 -15.17 -3.73
CA GLY A 69 8.82 -14.61 -2.96
C GLY A 69 7.47 -15.25 -3.28
N ASP A 70 6.71 -15.53 -2.22
CA ASP A 70 5.31 -15.94 -2.29
C ASP A 70 4.43 -14.90 -3.02
N TRP A 71 3.41 -15.39 -3.73
CA TRP A 71 2.52 -14.56 -4.54
C TRP A 71 1.77 -13.53 -3.69
N ASP A 72 1.30 -13.90 -2.49
CA ASP A 72 0.62 -12.97 -1.57
C ASP A 72 1.56 -11.81 -1.18
N ARG A 73 2.84 -12.11 -0.89
CA ARG A 73 3.84 -11.09 -0.53
C ARG A 73 4.15 -10.15 -1.69
N ARG A 74 4.07 -10.62 -2.94
CA ARG A 74 4.18 -9.77 -4.13
C ARG A 74 3.04 -8.78 -4.25
N ASN A 75 1.81 -9.21 -3.98
CA ASN A 75 0.66 -8.31 -3.99
C ASN A 75 0.76 -7.27 -2.86
N ARG A 76 1.17 -7.69 -1.66
CA ARG A 76 1.44 -6.74 -0.56
C ARG A 76 2.49 -5.71 -0.95
N LEU A 77 3.60 -6.12 -1.56
CA LEU A 77 4.64 -5.18 -2.01
C LEU A 77 4.10 -4.15 -3.01
N LYS A 78 3.25 -4.57 -3.96
CA LYS A 78 2.58 -3.65 -4.90
C LYS A 78 1.73 -2.61 -4.16
N VAL A 79 1.00 -3.00 -3.11
CA VAL A 79 0.22 -2.07 -2.28
C VAL A 79 1.14 -1.06 -1.59
N TYR A 80 2.25 -1.48 -0.97
CA TYR A 80 3.22 -0.55 -0.38
C TYR A 80 3.82 0.42 -1.40
N GLN A 81 4.14 -0.08 -2.60
CA GLN A 81 4.63 0.76 -3.70
C GLN A 81 3.58 1.77 -4.13
N GLY A 82 2.31 1.37 -4.26
CA GLY A 82 1.20 2.27 -4.58
C GLY A 82 1.02 3.37 -3.52
N VAL A 83 1.09 3.03 -2.24
CA VAL A 83 1.03 4.02 -1.14
C VAL A 83 2.23 4.96 -1.17
N TYR A 84 3.43 4.46 -1.48
CA TYR A 84 4.61 5.31 -1.64
C TYR A 84 4.50 6.24 -2.86
N CYS A 85 4.01 5.75 -4.00
CA CYS A 85 3.73 6.58 -5.18
C CYS A 85 2.74 7.71 -4.85
N LEU A 86 1.72 7.42 -4.03
CA LEU A 86 0.80 8.44 -3.52
C LEU A 86 1.52 9.52 -2.71
N ALA A 87 2.46 9.12 -1.83
CA ALA A 87 3.27 10.05 -1.03
C ALA A 87 4.18 10.94 -1.89
N VAL A 88 4.70 10.42 -3.00
CA VAL A 88 5.55 11.16 -3.97
C VAL A 88 4.71 11.93 -5.01
N ARG A 89 3.37 11.87 -4.93
CA ARG A 89 2.41 12.47 -5.88
C ARG A 89 2.47 11.89 -7.30
N ASP A 90 2.95 10.65 -7.45
CA ASP A 90 2.83 9.90 -8.71
C ASP A 90 1.50 9.13 -8.75
N PHE A 91 0.46 9.80 -9.23
CA PHE A 91 -0.88 9.23 -9.32
C PHE A 91 -1.00 8.15 -10.39
N LYS A 92 -0.22 8.22 -11.47
CA LYS A 92 -0.27 7.23 -12.58
C LYS A 92 0.28 5.88 -12.13
N GLY A 93 1.44 5.89 -11.47
CA GLY A 93 2.00 4.69 -10.85
C GLY A 93 1.07 4.12 -9.79
N ALA A 94 0.58 4.98 -8.89
CA ALA A 94 -0.33 4.56 -7.81
C ALA A 94 -1.64 3.93 -8.33
N ALA A 95 -2.28 4.51 -9.35
CA ALA A 95 -3.50 3.98 -9.93
C ALA A 95 -3.31 2.55 -10.47
N ASN A 96 -2.23 2.31 -11.21
CA ASN A 96 -1.94 1.00 -11.78
C ASN A 96 -1.72 -0.05 -10.69
N PHE A 97 -0.91 0.26 -9.67
CA PHE A 97 -0.67 -0.67 -8.56
C PHE A 97 -1.93 -0.94 -7.74
N PHE A 98 -2.75 0.07 -7.49
CA PHE A 98 -3.99 -0.09 -6.72
C PHE A 98 -5.07 -0.87 -7.48
N LEU A 99 -5.25 -0.62 -8.77
CA LEU A 99 -6.22 -1.38 -9.58
C LEU A 99 -5.83 -2.85 -9.72
N ASP A 100 -4.54 -3.15 -9.86
CA ASP A 100 -4.03 -4.53 -9.90
C ASP A 100 -4.24 -5.28 -8.57
N THR A 101 -4.26 -4.57 -7.44
CA THR A 101 -4.29 -5.17 -6.10
C THR A 101 -5.64 -5.08 -5.41
N VAL A 102 -6.63 -4.43 -6.01
CA VAL A 102 -7.98 -4.29 -5.44
C VAL A 102 -8.68 -5.63 -5.25
N SER A 103 -8.49 -6.55 -6.20
CA SER A 103 -9.06 -7.90 -6.18
C SER A 103 -8.42 -8.86 -5.19
N THR A 104 -7.21 -8.54 -4.76
CA THR A 104 -6.34 -9.45 -4.01
C THR A 104 -5.79 -8.78 -2.75
N PHE A 105 -6.53 -7.80 -2.23
CA PHE A 105 -6.11 -7.01 -1.09
C PHE A 105 -6.09 -7.84 0.21
N THR A 106 -4.89 -8.11 0.72
CA THR A 106 -4.67 -8.82 1.99
C THR A 106 -3.97 -7.97 3.05
N SER A 107 -3.74 -6.67 2.77
CA SER A 107 -2.93 -5.76 3.60
C SER A 107 -3.75 -4.97 4.62
N TYR A 108 -4.53 -5.64 5.46
CA TYR A 108 -5.33 -5.01 6.54
C TYR A 108 -4.48 -4.29 7.60
N GLU A 109 -3.18 -4.55 7.62
CA GLU A 109 -2.21 -3.92 8.52
C GLU A 109 -1.88 -2.47 8.13
N LEU A 110 -2.15 -2.07 6.89
CA LEU A 110 -1.95 -0.69 6.40
C LEU A 110 -3.22 0.15 6.56
N MET A 111 -4.34 -0.36 6.05
CA MET A 111 -5.61 0.35 6.04
C MET A 111 -6.77 -0.64 5.89
N GLU A 112 -7.97 -0.20 6.29
CA GLU A 112 -9.19 -0.95 6.07
C GLU A 112 -9.53 -1.00 4.58
N TYR A 113 -10.08 -2.12 4.11
CA TYR A 113 -10.42 -2.34 2.70
C TYR A 113 -11.31 -1.23 2.13
N LYS A 114 -12.28 -0.74 2.90
CA LYS A 114 -13.13 0.40 2.51
C LYS A 114 -12.31 1.64 2.18
N THR A 115 -11.37 1.98 3.06
CA THR A 115 -10.48 3.15 2.89
C THR A 115 -9.55 2.95 1.69
N PHE A 116 -9.06 1.74 1.47
CA PHE A 116 -8.25 1.38 0.31
C PHE A 116 -9.00 1.62 -1.00
N VAL A 117 -10.23 1.12 -1.11
CA VAL A 117 -11.05 1.33 -2.32
C VAL A 117 -11.35 2.81 -2.54
N THR A 118 -11.66 3.57 -1.48
CA THR A 118 -11.85 5.03 -1.60
C THR A 118 -10.61 5.73 -2.16
N TYR A 119 -9.41 5.40 -1.68
CA TYR A 119 -8.17 5.96 -2.25
C TYR A 119 -7.94 5.51 -3.70
N THR A 120 -8.21 4.25 -4.02
CA THR A 120 -8.10 3.74 -5.39
C THR A 120 -9.02 4.52 -6.35
N VAL A 121 -10.26 4.82 -5.94
CA VAL A 121 -11.19 5.63 -6.73
C VAL A 121 -10.64 7.05 -6.93
N PHE A 122 -10.22 7.73 -5.86
CA PHE A 122 -9.68 9.09 -5.97
C PHE A 122 -8.44 9.18 -6.86
N VAL A 123 -7.50 8.26 -6.69
CA VAL A 123 -6.27 8.22 -7.52
C VAL A 123 -6.61 7.89 -8.96
N SER A 124 -7.55 6.96 -9.19
CA SER A 124 -8.00 6.61 -10.54
C SER A 124 -8.70 7.77 -11.24
N MET A 125 -9.46 8.60 -10.51
CA MET A 125 -10.10 9.80 -11.05
C MET A 125 -9.08 10.84 -11.52
N ILE A 126 -7.95 10.96 -10.84
CA ILE A 126 -6.88 11.92 -11.19
C ILE A 126 -5.98 11.37 -12.30
N ALA A 127 -5.69 10.08 -12.27
CA ALA A 127 -4.65 9.48 -13.11
C ALA A 127 -5.15 8.99 -14.48
N LEU A 128 -6.39 8.51 -14.58
CA LEU A 128 -6.87 7.79 -15.75
C LEU A 128 -7.73 8.64 -16.69
N PRO A 129 -7.63 8.45 -18.00
CA PRO A 129 -8.56 9.04 -18.96
C PRO A 129 -9.97 8.42 -18.82
N ARG A 130 -10.99 9.16 -19.28
CA ARG A 130 -12.42 8.77 -19.16
C ARG A 130 -12.73 7.33 -19.61
N ILE A 131 -12.07 6.84 -20.66
CA ILE A 131 -12.28 5.50 -21.21
C ILE A 131 -11.81 4.40 -20.26
N ASP A 132 -10.64 4.59 -19.65
CA ASP A 132 -10.07 3.62 -18.71
C ASP A 132 -10.79 3.65 -17.38
N LEU A 133 -11.24 4.84 -16.95
CA LEU A 133 -12.06 5.01 -15.75
C LEU A 133 -13.38 4.25 -15.88
N ARG A 134 -14.05 4.32 -17.04
CA ARG A 134 -15.27 3.54 -17.30
C ARG A 134 -15.01 2.04 -17.22
N THR A 135 -13.91 1.58 -17.81
CA THR A 135 -13.65 0.15 -17.97
C THR A 135 -13.13 -0.49 -16.69
N LYS A 136 -12.24 0.18 -15.96
CA LYS A 136 -11.58 -0.38 -14.78
C LYS A 136 -12.30 -0.05 -13.46
N VAL A 137 -12.90 1.15 -13.35
CA VAL A 137 -13.53 1.62 -12.10
C VAL A 137 -15.04 1.41 -12.13
N ILE A 138 -15.74 1.94 -13.14
CA ILE A 138 -17.21 1.90 -13.19
C ILE A 138 -17.74 0.48 -13.44
N LYS A 139 -17.04 -0.32 -14.26
CA LYS A 139 -17.40 -1.72 -14.52
C LYS A 139 -16.76 -2.72 -13.54
N GLY A 140 -15.93 -2.25 -12.61
CA GLY A 140 -15.27 -3.12 -11.64
C GLY A 140 -16.24 -3.57 -10.55
N SER A 141 -16.59 -4.86 -10.50
CA SER A 141 -17.54 -5.41 -9.53
C SER A 141 -17.12 -5.20 -8.08
N GLU A 142 -15.83 -5.35 -7.78
CA GLU A 142 -15.26 -5.21 -6.43
C GLU A 142 -15.36 -3.78 -5.90
N ILE A 143 -15.15 -2.80 -6.78
CA ILE A 143 -15.23 -1.38 -6.44
C ILE A 143 -16.70 -0.99 -6.27
N LEU A 144 -17.59 -1.47 -7.15
CA LEU A 144 -19.03 -1.23 -7.08
C LEU A 144 -19.62 -1.74 -5.75
N GLU A 145 -19.25 -2.94 -5.30
CA GLU A 145 -19.74 -3.51 -4.05
C GLU A 145 -19.39 -2.63 -2.84
N VAL A 146 -18.18 -2.07 -2.80
CA VAL A 146 -17.77 -1.16 -1.73
C VAL A 146 -18.39 0.23 -1.88
N LEU A 147 -18.59 0.70 -3.10
CA LEU A 147 -19.29 1.97 -3.41
C LEU A 147 -20.77 1.91 -3.01
N HIS A 148 -21.42 0.75 -3.05
CA HIS A 148 -22.77 0.58 -2.53
C HIS A 148 -22.87 0.87 -1.03
N ASN A 149 -21.81 0.59 -0.28
CA ASN A 149 -21.73 0.88 1.15
C ASN A 149 -21.30 2.33 1.45
N THR A 150 -20.86 3.09 0.45
CA THR A 150 -20.32 4.46 0.63
C THR A 150 -20.93 5.41 -0.40
N PRO A 151 -22.15 5.94 -0.15
CA PRO A 151 -22.89 6.72 -1.13
C PRO A 151 -22.17 8.01 -1.55
N ASP A 152 -21.41 8.66 -0.66
CA ASP A 152 -20.71 9.92 -0.95
C ASP A 152 -19.68 9.79 -2.08
N VAL A 153 -18.88 8.71 -2.03
CA VAL A 153 -17.83 8.44 -3.03
C VAL A 153 -18.46 8.03 -4.35
N ARG A 154 -19.58 7.32 -4.29
CA ARG A 154 -20.37 6.92 -5.45
C ARG A 154 -20.95 8.12 -6.19
N GLU A 155 -21.62 9.02 -5.46
CA GLU A 155 -22.19 10.24 -6.03
C GLU A 155 -21.10 11.11 -6.66
N TYR A 156 -19.97 11.27 -5.96
CA TYR A 156 -18.81 12.00 -6.49
C TYR A 156 -18.28 11.39 -7.81
N LEU A 157 -18.09 10.07 -7.86
CA LEU A 157 -17.62 9.38 -9.07
C LEU A 157 -18.58 9.54 -10.25
N PHE A 158 -19.89 9.40 -10.01
CA PHE A 158 -20.90 9.53 -11.07
C PHE A 158 -21.12 10.98 -11.52
N SER A 159 -20.97 11.97 -10.62
CA SER A 159 -21.07 13.39 -10.97
C SER A 159 -19.98 13.86 -11.95
N LEU A 160 -18.80 13.25 -11.91
CA LEU A 160 -17.69 13.59 -12.80
C LEU A 160 -17.80 12.92 -14.17
N TYR A 161 -18.51 11.78 -14.23
CA TYR A 161 -18.62 10.97 -15.44
C TYR A 161 -19.83 11.34 -16.30
N ASN A 162 -20.97 11.66 -15.67
CA ASN A 162 -22.17 12.17 -16.33
C ASN A 162 -21.97 13.61 -16.83
#